data_AF-A0A818PW40-F1
#
_entry.id   AF-A0A818PW40-F1
#
_cell.length_a   1.000
_cell.length_b   1.000
_cell.length_c   1.000
_cell.angle_alpha   90.00
_cell.angle_beta   90.00
_cell.angle_gamma   90.00
#
_symmetry.space_group_name_H-M   'P 1'
#
loop_
_entity.id
_entity.type
_entity.pdbx_description
1 polymer ?
#
loop_
_entity_poly.entity_id
_entity_poly.type
_entity_poly.pdbx_seq_one_letter_code
_entity_poly.pdbx_strand_id
1 'polypeptide(L)'
;MPPPYVIETCKRKSRALCHCCRKNICPDHLKEHDDLINSKINPLVDEINNLDNQLSALNVDEVIDKCRQKLDKWRHDCHTIIDRFYEEKYQELQQRCVQQAGQKRKKNSSIKIKNKRTYSRTRSYATTIFLY
;
A
#
# COMPACT_ATOMS: atom_id res chain seq x y z
N MET A 1 9.35 16.80 68.10
CA MET A 1 10.12 17.48 67.04
C MET A 1 11.60 17.20 67.28
N PRO A 2 12.35 16.61 66.34
CA PRO A 2 13.79 16.47 66.50
C PRO A 2 14.51 17.79 66.17
N PRO A 3 15.66 18.08 66.79
CA PRO A 3 16.36 19.35 66.64
C PRO A 3 17.01 19.49 65.24
N PRO A 4 17.21 20.72 64.75
CA PRO A 4 17.90 20.97 63.48
C PRO A 4 19.35 20.50 63.58
N TYR A 5 19.74 19.54 62.74
CA TYR A 5 21.12 19.09 62.61
C TYR A 5 21.98 20.24 62.08
N VAL A 6 22.77 20.84 62.97
CA VAL A 6 23.83 21.78 62.63
C VAL A 6 24.99 20.96 62.08
N ILE A 7 25.32 21.16 60.81
CA ILE A 7 26.57 20.64 60.25
C ILE A 7 27.69 21.51 60.84
N GLU A 8 28.42 20.97 61.83
CA GLU A 8 29.48 21.67 62.58
C GLU A 8 30.69 22.09 61.73
N THR A 9 30.79 21.62 60.49
CA THR A 9 32.00 21.82 59.66
C THR A 9 32.00 23.08 58.79
N CYS A 10 30.88 23.83 58.69
CA CYS A 10 30.86 25.06 57.90
C CYS A 10 31.24 26.29 58.76
N LYS A 11 32.51 26.70 58.71
CA LYS A 11 33.07 27.83 59.50
C LYS A 11 32.45 29.22 59.21
N ARG A 12 31.64 29.38 58.16
CA ARG A 12 31.02 30.66 57.80
C ARG A 12 29.53 30.65 58.15
N LYS A 13 29.11 31.54 59.06
CA LYS A 13 27.69 31.84 59.32
C LYS A 13 27.08 32.42 58.04
N SER A 14 26.45 31.58 57.21
CA SER A 14 25.72 32.05 56.04
C SER A 14 24.48 32.84 56.51
N ARG A 15 24.16 33.96 55.85
CA ARG A 15 22.95 34.75 56.15
C ARG A 15 21.68 34.19 55.51
N ALA A 16 21.81 33.13 54.71
CA ALA A 16 20.72 32.55 53.94
C ALA A 16 20.70 31.03 54.13
N LEU A 17 19.52 30.49 54.42
CA LEU A 17 19.29 29.06 54.52
C LEU A 17 18.79 28.53 53.17
N CYS A 18 19.24 27.33 52.81
CA CYS A 18 18.71 26.61 51.67
C CYS A 18 17.21 26.36 51.91
N HIS A 19 16.38 26.73 50.94
CA HIS A 19 14.94 26.54 51.08
C HIS A 19 14.55 25.05 51.15
N CYS A 20 15.25 24.22 50.37
CA CYS A 20 14.96 22.79 50.22
C CYS A 20 15.23 21.98 51.49
N CYS A 21 16.32 22.28 52.21
CA CYS A 21 16.78 21.46 53.34
C CYS A 21 17.02 22.26 54.63
N ARG A 22 16.79 23.58 54.62
CA ARG A 22 16.95 24.51 55.76
C ARG A 22 18.35 24.54 56.38
N LYS A 23 19.37 24.10 55.63
CA LYS A 23 20.80 24.19 56.00
C LYS A 23 21.42 25.52 55.57
N ASN A 24 22.53 25.90 56.20
CA ASN A 24 23.31 27.08 55.77
C ASN A 24 23.80 26.91 54.32
N ILE A 25 23.59 27.93 53.49
CA ILE A 25 24.10 27.89 52.11
C ILE A 25 25.60 28.17 52.14
N CYS A 26 26.39 27.18 51.74
CA CYS A 26 27.80 27.31 51.44
C CYS A 26 28.09 26.77 50.02
N PRO A 27 29.25 27.09 49.43
CA PRO A 27 29.62 26.58 48.10
C PRO A 27 29.56 25.06 48.00
N ASP A 28 30.02 24.35 49.03
CA ASP A 28 29.98 22.87 49.06
C ASP A 28 28.55 22.34 49.04
N HIS A 29 27.66 22.96 49.82
CA HIS A 29 26.25 22.58 49.86
C HIS A 29 25.51 22.90 48.54
N LEU A 30 25.85 24.01 47.89
CA LEU A 30 25.32 24.32 46.57
C LEU A 30 25.78 23.27 45.55
N LYS A 31 27.05 22.86 45.62
CA LYS A 31 27.61 21.82 44.77
C LYS A 31 26.93 20.46 44.99
N GLU A 32 26.64 20.06 46.23
CA GLU A 32 25.88 18.83 46.53
C GLU A 32 24.50 18.83 45.85
N HIS A 33 23.81 19.96 45.86
CA HIS A 33 22.52 20.11 45.20
C HIS A 33 22.65 20.05 43.68
N ASP A 34 23.67 20.71 43.13
CA ASP A 34 23.96 20.71 41.70
C ASP A 34 24.31 19.29 41.22
N ASP A 35 25.16 18.57 41.95
CA ASP A 35 25.51 17.17 41.69
C ASP A 35 24.28 16.26 41.77
N LEU A 36 23.41 16.45 42.76
CA LEU A 36 22.16 15.70 42.90
C LEU A 36 21.18 15.99 41.76
N ILE A 37 21.09 17.24 41.30
CA ILE A 37 20.25 17.62 40.18
C ILE A 37 20.80 17.00 38.90
N ASN A 38 22.10 17.13 38.65
CA ASN A 38 22.76 16.60 37.47
C ASN A 38 22.69 15.07 37.42
N SER A 39 22.85 14.38 38.56
CA SER A 39 22.69 12.92 38.63
C SER A 39 21.27 12.43 38.29
N LYS A 40 20.25 13.30 38.37
CA LYS A 40 18.88 12.98 37.96
C LYS A 40 18.57 13.43 36.54
N ILE A 41 19.04 14.61 36.14
CA ILE A 41 18.76 15.18 34.82
C ILE A 41 19.52 14.43 33.73
N ASN A 42 20.81 14.16 33.93
CA ASN A 42 21.63 13.50 32.92
C ASN A 42 21.05 12.16 32.43
N PRO A 43 20.66 11.20 33.30
CA PRO A 43 20.06 9.95 32.82
C PRO A 43 18.72 10.16 32.11
N LEU A 44 17.93 11.18 32.48
CA LEU A 44 16.70 11.51 31.76
C LEU A 44 16.99 12.06 30.36
N VAL A 45 18.02 12.90 30.21
CA VAL A 45 18.48 13.40 28.92
C VAL A 45 18.98 12.25 28.05
N ASP A 46 19.75 11.33 28.63
CA ASP A 46 20.22 10.13 27.93
C ASP A 46 19.06 9.23 27.48
N GLU A 47 18.04 9.06 28.33
CA GLU A 47 16.83 8.30 27.99
C GLU A 47 16.04 8.97 26.87
N ILE A 48 15.84 10.30 26.93
CA ILE A 48 15.17 11.06 25.87
C ILE A 48 15.93 10.92 24.55
N ASN A 49 17.26 11.10 24.57
CA ASN A 49 18.09 10.97 23.37
C ASN A 49 18.04 9.54 22.81
N ASN A 50 18.01 8.52 23.67
CA ASN A 50 17.88 7.14 23.25
C ASN A 50 16.52 6.86 22.59
N LEU A 51 15.43 7.41 23.15
CA LEU A 51 14.09 7.31 22.56
C LEU A 51 14.01 8.05 21.21
N ASP A 52 14.61 9.23 21.12
CA ASP A 52 14.67 10.02 19.88
C ASP A 52 15.46 9.31 18.78
N ASN A 53 16.60 8.69 19.14
CA ASN A 53 17.38 7.86 18.23
C ASN A 53 16.59 6.63 17.76
N GLN A 54 15.84 5.97 18.66
CA GLN A 54 14.99 4.83 18.29
C GLN A 54 13.86 5.26 17.35
N LEU A 55 13.20 6.39 17.63
CA LEU A 55 12.16 6.95 16.77
C LEU A 55 12.72 7.33 15.40
N SER A 56 13.90 7.95 15.36
CA SER A 56 14.59 8.31 14.12
C SER A 56 15.04 7.07 13.32
N ALA A 57 15.38 5.97 14.02
CA ALA A 57 15.73 4.71 13.38
C ALA A 57 14.51 3.98 12.79
N LEU A 58 13.28 4.29 13.23
CA LEU A 58 12.07 3.83 12.56
C LEU A 58 11.95 4.55 11.22
N ASN A 59 12.46 3.92 10.17
CA ASN A 59 12.34 4.40 8.80
C ASN A 59 10.91 4.20 8.28
N VAL A 60 9.97 4.95 8.85
CA VAL A 60 8.53 4.90 8.53
C VAL A 60 8.33 5.18 7.04
N ASP A 61 9.11 6.10 6.47
CA ASP A 61 9.05 6.44 5.05
C ASP A 61 9.41 5.25 4.17
N GLU A 62 10.47 4.49 4.51
CA GLU A 62 10.82 3.27 3.77
C GLU A 62 9.72 2.19 3.86
N VAL A 63 9.07 2.05 5.02
CA VAL A 63 7.94 1.12 5.18
C VAL A 63 6.76 1.57 4.32
N ILE A 64 6.42 2.85 4.35
CA ILE A 64 5.34 3.44 3.53
C ILE A 64 5.64 3.26 2.05
N ASP A 65 6.86 3.53 1.60
CA ASP A 65 7.26 3.39 0.20
C ASP A 65 7.22 1.93 -0.26
N LYS A 66 7.68 0.98 0.56
CA LYS A 66 7.52 -0.46 0.26
C LYS A 66 6.06 -0.88 0.14
N CYS A 67 5.19 -0.35 1.01
CA CYS A 67 3.75 -0.60 0.93
C CYS A 67 3.14 -0.01 -0.36
N ARG A 68 3.50 1.23 -0.72
CA ARG A 68 3.07 1.87 -1.96
C ARG A 68 3.49 1.07 -3.20
N GLN A 69 4.75 0.65 -3.27
CA GLN A 69 5.25 -0.18 -4.38
C GLN A 69 4.48 -1.50 -4.53
N LYS A 70 4.12 -2.15 -3.41
CA LYS A 70 3.30 -3.38 -3.44
C LYS A 70 1.89 -3.10 -3.94
N LEU A 71 1.28 -2.00 -3.52
CA LEU A 71 -0.06 -1.60 -3.98
C LEU A 71 -0.07 -1.27 -5.47
N ASP A 72 0.94 -0.54 -5.96
CA ASP A 72 1.07 -0.21 -7.38
C ASP A 72 1.27 -1.46 -8.23
N LYS A 73 2.12 -2.40 -7.77
CA LYS A 73 2.28 -3.68 -8.44
C LYS A 73 0.98 -4.46 -8.49
N TRP A 74 0.27 -4.58 -7.36
CA TRP A 74 -1.01 -5.28 -7.30
C TRP A 74 -2.04 -4.66 -8.24
N ARG A 75 -2.14 -3.33 -8.26
CA ARG A 75 -2.99 -2.59 -9.21
C ARG A 75 -2.64 -2.92 -10.66
N HIS A 76 -1.36 -2.88 -11.00
CA HIS A 76 -0.90 -3.18 -12.37
C HIS A 76 -1.22 -4.63 -12.79
N ASP A 77 -0.94 -5.58 -11.90
CA ASP A 77 -1.20 -7.01 -12.14
C ASP A 77 -2.70 -7.26 -12.36
N CYS A 78 -3.57 -6.65 -11.55
CA CYS A 78 -5.02 -6.75 -11.72
C CYS A 78 -5.49 -6.20 -13.07
N HIS A 79 -5.04 -5.00 -13.47
CA HIS A 79 -5.39 -4.44 -14.77
C HIS A 79 -4.93 -5.34 -15.92
N THR A 80 -3.70 -5.85 -15.84
CA THR A 80 -3.15 -6.75 -16.86
C THR A 80 -3.99 -8.03 -17.02
N ILE A 81 -4.47 -8.61 -15.92
CA ILE A 81 -5.33 -9.79 -15.95
C ILE A 81 -6.68 -9.48 -16.60
N ILE A 82 -7.28 -8.34 -16.22
CA ILE A 82 -8.57 -7.89 -16.77
C ILE A 82 -8.45 -7.66 -18.28
N ASP A 83 -7.41 -6.94 -18.72
CA ASP A 83 -7.19 -6.63 -20.13
C ASP A 83 -6.96 -7.88 -20.96
N ARG A 84 -6.16 -8.82 -20.45
CA ARG A 84 -5.94 -10.12 -21.10
C ARG A 84 -7.26 -10.89 -21.25
N PHE A 85 -8.05 -10.99 -20.18
CA PHE A 85 -9.32 -11.70 -20.21
C PHE A 85 -10.31 -11.04 -21.19
N TYR A 86 -10.37 -9.71 -21.21
CA TYR A 86 -11.19 -8.95 -22.14
C TYR A 86 -10.83 -9.29 -23.59
N GLU A 87 -9.54 -9.24 -23.94
CA GLU A 87 -9.07 -9.50 -25.29
C GLU A 87 -9.35 -10.95 -25.71
N GLU A 88 -9.09 -11.92 -24.81
CA GLU A 88 -9.42 -13.34 -25.06
C GLU A 88 -10.91 -13.52 -25.38
N LYS A 89 -11.80 -12.91 -24.59
CA LYS A 89 -13.25 -13.01 -24.82
C LYS A 89 -13.71 -12.26 -26.06
N TYR A 90 -13.09 -11.13 -26.37
CA TYR A 90 -13.36 -10.40 -27.60
C TYR A 90 -13.02 -11.25 -28.83
N GLN A 91 -11.83 -11.86 -28.85
CA GLN A 91 -11.39 -12.74 -29.94
C GLN A 91 -12.27 -13.99 -30.06
N GLU A 92 -12.62 -14.64 -28.95
CA GLU A 92 -13.56 -15.78 -28.94
C GLU A 92 -14.90 -15.41 -29.58
N LEU A 93 -15.46 -14.25 -29.22
CA LEU A 93 -16.72 -13.77 -29.78
C LEU A 93 -16.60 -13.45 -31.27
N GLN A 94 -15.53 -12.76 -31.68
CA GLN A 94 -15.28 -12.43 -33.08
C GLN A 94 -15.18 -13.70 -33.94
N GLN A 95 -14.43 -14.70 -33.48
CA GLN A 95 -14.30 -15.98 -34.18
C GLN A 95 -15.64 -16.70 -34.30
N ARG A 96 -16.45 -16.77 -33.23
CA ARG A 96 -17.78 -17.38 -33.25
C ARG A 96 -18.69 -16.69 -34.28
N CYS A 97 -18.69 -15.37 -34.32
CA CYS A 97 -19.46 -14.59 -35.29
C CYS A 97 -19.05 -14.89 -36.73
N VAL A 98 -17.74 -14.91 -37.02
CA VAL A 98 -17.21 -15.22 -38.35
C VAL A 98 -17.56 -16.65 -38.78
N GLN A 99 -17.41 -17.63 -37.87
CA GLN A 99 -17.75 -19.02 -38.13
C GLN A 99 -19.25 -19.19 -38.43
N GLN A 100 -20.13 -18.60 -37.62
CA GLN A 100 -21.58 -18.64 -37.85
C GLN A 100 -21.97 -17.99 -39.19
N ALA A 101 -21.39 -16.82 -39.50
CA ALA A 101 -21.62 -16.15 -40.77
C ALA A 101 -21.15 -17.02 -41.96
N GLY A 102 -19.97 -17.64 -41.84
CA GLY A 102 -19.43 -18.55 -42.85
C GLY A 102 -20.31 -19.78 -43.07
N GLN A 103 -20.82 -20.40 -42.01
CA GLN A 103 -21.76 -21.52 -42.10
C GLN A 103 -23.07 -21.10 -42.78
N LYS A 104 -23.65 -19.96 -42.41
CA LYS A 104 -24.86 -19.42 -43.05
C LYS A 104 -24.64 -19.14 -44.54
N ARG A 105 -23.49 -18.55 -44.90
CA ARG A 105 -23.10 -18.30 -46.31
C ARG A 105 -23.00 -19.61 -47.10
N LYS A 106 -22.32 -20.64 -46.56
CA LYS A 106 -22.21 -21.97 -47.21
C LYS A 106 -23.58 -22.60 -47.43
N LYS A 107 -24.45 -22.60 -46.41
CA LYS A 107 -25.84 -23.11 -46.53
C LYS A 107 -26.60 -22.39 -47.63
N ASN A 108 -26.52 -21.05 -47.68
CA ASN A 108 -27.19 -20.25 -48.70
C ASN A 108 -26.69 -20.59 -50.13
N SER A 109 -25.38 -20.70 -50.32
CA SER A 109 -24.79 -21.10 -51.61
C SER A 109 -25.29 -22.47 -52.07
N SER A 110 -25.34 -23.46 -51.17
CA SER A 110 -25.87 -24.79 -51.48
C SER A 110 -27.34 -24.76 -51.90
N ILE A 111 -28.17 -23.95 -51.22
CA ILE A 111 -29.59 -23.76 -51.60
C ILE A 111 -29.71 -23.14 -52.98
N LYS A 112 -28.92 -22.09 -53.27
CA LYS A 112 -28.90 -21.44 -54.59
C LYS A 112 -28.56 -22.43 -55.72
N ILE A 113 -27.59 -23.32 -55.50
CA ILE A 113 -27.20 -24.35 -56.48
C ILE A 113 -28.33 -25.36 -56.68
N LYS A 114 -28.95 -25.85 -55.60
CA LYS A 114 -30.09 -26.77 -55.68
C LYS A 114 -31.25 -26.15 -56.47
N ASN A 115 -31.62 -24.90 -56.17
CA ASN A 115 -32.68 -24.19 -56.87
C ASN A 115 -32.38 -24.04 -58.37
N LYS A 116 -31.14 -23.68 -58.75
CA LYS A 116 -30.73 -23.62 -60.17
C LYS A 116 -30.91 -24.96 -60.87
N ARG A 117 -30.48 -26.07 -60.25
CA ARG A 117 -30.63 -27.42 -60.82
C ARG A 117 -32.11 -27.78 -61.00
N THR A 118 -32.95 -27.51 -60.00
CA THR A 118 -34.39 -27.78 -60.08
C THR A 118 -35.04 -26.99 -61.20
N TYR A 119 -34.73 -25.69 -61.32
CA TYR A 119 -35.25 -24.83 -62.39
C TYR A 119 -34.84 -25.30 -63.79
N SER A 120 -33.58 -25.70 -63.98
CA SER A 120 -33.12 -26.26 -65.25
C SER A 120 -33.86 -27.56 -65.60
N ARG A 121 -34.14 -28.41 -64.60
CA ARG A 121 -34.85 -29.67 -64.79
C ARG A 121 -36.31 -29.46 -65.17
N THR A 122 -37.03 -28.61 -64.43
CA THR A 122 -38.44 -28.28 -64.73
C THR A 122 -38.58 -27.61 -66.09
N ARG A 123 -37.67 -26.71 -66.46
CA ARG A 123 -37.61 -26.11 -67.79
C ARG A 123 -37.41 -27.15 -68.88
N SER A 124 -36.47 -28.09 -68.70
CA SER A 124 -36.23 -29.18 -69.65
C SER A 124 -37.49 -30.00 -69.88
N TYR A 125 -38.15 -30.47 -68.81
CA TYR A 125 -39.40 -31.25 -68.91
C TYR A 125 -40.52 -30.47 -69.60
N ALA A 126 -40.66 -29.17 -69.33
CA ALA A 126 -41.65 -28.33 -69.99
C ALA A 126 -41.41 -28.20 -71.51
N THR A 127 -40.15 -28.05 -71.94
CA THR A 127 -39.81 -28.07 -73.38
C THR A 127 -40.09 -29.41 -74.04
N THR A 128 -39.88 -30.53 -73.35
CA THR A 128 -40.13 -31.88 -73.91
C THR A 128 -41.63 -32.14 -74.11
N ILE A 129 -42.48 -31.61 -73.21
CA ILE A 129 -43.94 -31.76 -73.29
C ILE A 129 -44.55 -30.90 -74.42
N PHE A 130 -43.96 -29.74 -74.74
CA PHE A 130 -44.48 -28.84 -75.79
C PHE A 130 -44.03 -29.18 -77.23
N LEU A 131 -43.18 -30.20 -77.41
CA LEU A 131 -42.68 -30.65 -78.73
C LEU A 131 -43.38 -31.92 -79.24
N TYR A 132 -44.40 -32.41 -78.53
CA TYR A 132 -45.35 -33.45 -78.94
C TYR A 132 -46.75 -32.85 -79.07
#